data_AF-A0A950E2T2-F1
#
_entry.id   AF-A0A950E2T2-F1
#
_cell.length_a   1.000
_cell.length_b   1.000
_cell.length_c   1.000
_cell.angle_alpha   90.00
_cell.angle_beta   90.00
_cell.angle_gamma   90.00
#
_symmetry.space_group_name_H-M   'P 1'
#
loop_
_entity.id
_entity.type
_entity.pdbx_description
1 polymer ?
#
loop_
_entity_poly.entity_id
_entity_poly.type
_entity_poly.pdbx_seq_one_letter_code
_entity_poly.pdbx_strand_id
1 'polypeptide(L)'
;MTSDGNPYARFRRALETGNETLVITAARELPTVRLDDALRICLVLRGGDPERYERAAVRWMGRFALEARSVTINDLRVAAGALDALPEHPGEAMELLQRLCVARGVG
;
A
#
# COMPACT_ATOMS: atom_id res chain seq x y z
N MET A 1 16.53 28.76 -0.22
CA MET A 1 15.23 28.24 0.24
C MET A 1 14.68 27.42 -0.91
N THR A 2 15.04 26.14 -0.98
CA THR A 2 14.51 25.29 -2.06
C THR A 2 13.02 25.13 -1.81
N SER A 3 12.26 25.28 -2.87
CA SER A 3 10.83 24.99 -2.96
C SER A 3 10.62 23.50 -2.71
N ASP A 4 10.82 23.06 -1.47
CA ASP A 4 10.51 21.73 -1.01
C ASP A 4 8.99 21.60 -1.03
N GLY A 5 8.49 21.22 -2.20
CA GLY A 5 7.07 21.03 -2.44
C GLY A 5 6.48 20.09 -1.40
N ASN A 6 5.20 20.29 -1.11
CA ASN A 6 4.38 19.48 -0.21
C ASN A 6 4.92 18.04 -0.07
N PRO A 7 5.29 17.57 1.15
CA PRO A 7 5.84 16.23 1.37
C PRO A 7 5.02 15.12 0.69
N TYR A 8 3.70 15.28 0.64
CA TYR A 8 2.83 14.36 -0.08
C TYR A 8 3.07 14.35 -1.60
N ALA A 9 3.31 15.51 -2.22
CA ALA A 9 3.65 15.60 -3.63
C ALA A 9 5.01 14.96 -3.93
N ARG A 10 5.98 15.08 -3.01
CA ARG A 10 7.27 14.37 -3.13
C ARG A 10 7.07 12.86 -3.05
N PHE A 11 6.29 12.39 -2.09
CA PHE A 11 5.94 10.97 -1.97
C PHE A 11 5.23 10.42 -3.21
N ARG A 12 4.27 11.16 -3.77
CA ARG A 12 3.60 10.76 -5.03
C ARG A 12 4.56 10.64 -6.20
N ARG A 13 5.47 11.59 -6.37
CA ARG A 13 6.52 11.49 -7.40
C ARG A 13 7.43 10.30 -7.15
N ALA A 14 7.78 10.01 -5.89
CA ALA A 14 8.59 8.85 -5.56
C ALA A 14 7.88 7.54 -5.96
N LEU A 15 6.57 7.42 -5.72
CA LEU A 15 5.78 6.26 -6.15
C LEU A 15 5.83 6.05 -7.67
N GLU A 16 5.77 7.13 -8.45
CA GLU A 16 5.85 7.09 -9.92
C GLU A 16 7.20 6.53 -10.42
N THR A 17 8.28 6.68 -9.65
CA THR A 17 9.59 6.12 -10.01
C THR A 17 9.69 4.61 -9.82
N GLY A 18 8.84 4.01 -8.98
CA GLY A 18 8.97 2.61 -8.56
C GLY A 18 10.24 2.29 -7.76
N ASN A 19 11.05 3.30 -7.38
CA ASN A 19 12.28 3.08 -6.64
C ASN A 19 11.98 2.93 -5.14
N GLU A 20 12.18 1.73 -4.60
CA GLU A 20 11.88 1.39 -3.21
C GLU A 20 12.53 2.34 -2.20
N THR A 21 13.79 2.67 -2.39
CA THR A 21 14.55 3.53 -1.47
C THR A 21 13.96 4.93 -1.44
N LEU A 22 13.63 5.51 -2.60
CA LEU A 22 13.02 6.83 -2.69
C LEU A 22 11.62 6.83 -2.07
N VAL A 23 10.82 5.79 -2.32
CA VAL A 23 9.46 5.64 -1.79
C VAL A 23 9.47 5.53 -0.27
N ILE A 24 10.32 4.66 0.29
CA ILE A 24 10.41 4.48 1.75
C ILE A 24 10.90 5.77 2.41
N THR A 25 11.88 6.45 1.80
CA THR A 25 12.41 7.71 2.32
C THR A 25 11.33 8.78 2.36
N ALA A 26 10.62 8.99 1.24
CA ALA A 26 9.56 9.98 1.17
C ALA A 26 8.36 9.62 2.07
N ALA A 27 8.02 8.33 2.22
CA ALA A 27 6.95 7.88 3.10
C ALA A 27 7.22 8.20 4.58
N ARG A 28 8.49 8.14 5.01
CA ARG A 28 8.91 8.48 6.39
C ARG A 28 8.77 9.96 6.71
N GLU A 29 8.70 10.83 5.71
CA GLU A 29 8.49 12.26 5.89
C GLU A 29 7.00 12.62 6.10
N LEU A 30 6.09 11.68 5.81
CA LEU A 30 4.67 11.90 5.99
C LEU A 30 4.27 11.72 7.46
N PRO A 31 3.46 12.63 8.04
CA PRO A 31 2.91 12.43 9.38
C PRO A 31 2.08 11.15 9.51
N THR A 32 1.38 10.79 8.43
CA THR A 32 0.58 9.57 8.33
C THR A 32 0.52 9.13 6.88
N VAL A 33 0.75 7.84 6.64
CA VAL A 33 0.55 7.22 5.33
C VAL A 33 -0.89 6.70 5.27
N ARG A 34 -1.68 7.18 4.32
CA ARG A 34 -3.05 6.70 4.10
C ARG A 34 -3.04 5.21 3.69
N LEU A 35 -4.16 4.53 3.91
CA LEU A 35 -4.24 3.09 3.65
C LEU A 35 -4.11 2.76 2.15
N ASP A 36 -4.64 3.63 1.27
CA ASP A 36 -4.50 3.52 -0.18
C ASP A 36 -3.04 3.70 -0.64
N ASP A 37 -2.35 4.68 -0.06
CA ASP A 37 -0.93 4.93 -0.35
C ASP A 37 -0.04 3.81 0.20
N ALA A 38 -0.42 3.19 1.32
CA ALA A 38 0.27 2.02 1.84
C ALA A 38 0.12 0.79 0.92
N LEU A 39 -1.00 0.62 0.20
CA LEU A 39 -1.10 -0.39 -0.87
C LEU A 39 -0.12 -0.12 -2.00
N ARG A 40 0.04 1.15 -2.41
CA ARG A 40 1.00 1.52 -3.46
C ARG A 40 2.43 1.23 -3.04
N ILE A 41 2.76 1.37 -1.76
CA ILE A 41 4.07 0.96 -1.22
C ILE A 41 4.24 -0.56 -1.36
N CYS A 42 3.22 -1.37 -1.02
CA CYS A 42 3.28 -2.83 -1.20
C CYS A 42 3.53 -3.19 -2.67
N LEU A 43 2.84 -2.49 -3.59
CA LEU A 43 3.06 -2.65 -5.03
C LEU A 43 4.52 -2.36 -5.39
N VAL A 44 5.11 -1.25 -4.92
CA VAL A 44 6.52 -0.93 -5.20
C VAL A 44 7.47 -2.01 -4.69
N LEU A 45 7.23 -2.55 -3.49
CA LEU A 45 8.11 -3.55 -2.86
C LEU A 45 8.00 -4.96 -3.45
N ARG A 46 6.95 -5.25 -4.24
CA ARG A 46 6.65 -6.61 -4.71
C ARG A 46 7.77 -7.27 -5.53
N GLY A 47 8.64 -6.48 -6.15
CA GLY A 47 9.69 -6.95 -7.06
C GLY A 47 11.09 -7.00 -6.44
N GLY A 48 11.25 -6.58 -5.19
CA GLY A 48 12.54 -6.55 -4.50
C GLY A 48 12.68 -7.66 -3.47
N ASP A 49 12.99 -7.27 -2.24
CA ASP A 49 13.21 -8.18 -1.10
C ASP A 49 11.88 -8.80 -0.62
N PRO A 50 11.68 -10.12 -0.75
CA PRO A 50 10.44 -10.79 -0.36
C PRO A 50 10.07 -10.58 1.13
N GLU A 51 11.06 -10.47 2.02
CA GLU A 51 10.80 -10.27 3.44
C GLU A 51 10.25 -8.85 3.71
N ARG A 52 10.70 -7.86 2.94
CA ARG A 52 10.18 -6.48 3.04
C ARG A 52 8.76 -6.39 2.51
N TYR A 53 8.50 -7.08 1.40
CA TYR A 53 7.16 -7.18 0.83
C TYR A 53 6.20 -7.79 1.86
N GLU A 54 6.54 -8.96 2.40
CA GLU A 54 5.72 -9.69 3.38
C GLU A 54 5.39 -8.81 4.60
N ARG A 55 6.41 -8.15 5.17
CA ARG A 55 6.20 -7.25 6.32
C ARG A 55 5.30 -6.06 5.99
N ALA A 56 5.41 -5.50 4.78
CA ALA A 56 4.57 -4.40 4.34
C ALA A 56 3.12 -4.86 4.12
N ALA A 57 2.92 -6.01 3.48
CA ALA A 57 1.63 -6.64 3.22
C ALA A 57 0.90 -6.99 4.53
N VAL A 58 1.57 -7.66 5.47
CA VAL A 58 1.01 -8.00 6.79
C VAL A 58 0.65 -6.74 7.58
N ARG A 59 1.52 -5.72 7.57
CA ARG A 59 1.23 -4.44 8.24
C ARG A 59 0.01 -3.75 7.62
N TRP A 60 -0.07 -3.76 6.30
CA TRP A 60 -1.21 -3.19 5.59
C TRP A 60 -2.51 -3.93 5.92
N MET A 61 -2.50 -5.26 5.92
CA MET A 61 -3.66 -6.09 6.25
C MET A 61 -4.14 -5.86 7.70
N GLY A 62 -3.20 -5.73 8.65
CA GLY A 62 -3.53 -5.37 10.03
C GLY A 62 -4.20 -4.00 10.14
N ARG A 63 -3.73 -3.00 9.37
CA ARG A 63 -4.38 -1.69 9.31
C ARG A 63 -5.76 -1.77 8.66
N PHE A 64 -5.91 -2.49 7.56
CA PHE A 64 -7.20 -2.69 6.90
C PHE A 64 -8.24 -3.30 7.87
N ALA A 65 -7.84 -4.29 8.67
CA ALA A 65 -8.70 -4.91 9.68
C ALA A 65 -9.18 -3.93 10.76
N LEU A 66 -8.36 -2.91 11.10
CA LEU A 66 -8.65 -1.95 12.17
C LEU A 66 -9.31 -0.66 11.68
N GLU A 67 -8.97 -0.21 10.47
CA GLU A 67 -9.42 1.07 9.92
C GLU A 67 -10.73 0.96 9.12
N ALA A 68 -11.04 -0.22 8.58
CA ALA A 68 -12.16 -0.38 7.66
C ALA A 68 -13.48 -0.77 8.35
N ARG A 69 -14.60 -0.34 7.74
CA ARG A 69 -15.94 -0.50 8.32
C ARG A 69 -16.46 -1.91 8.11
N SER A 70 -16.92 -2.53 9.20
CA SER A 70 -17.60 -3.84 9.17
C SER A 70 -16.80 -4.90 8.39
N VAL A 71 -15.47 -4.93 8.57
CA VAL A 71 -14.59 -5.95 7.98
C VAL A 71 -14.98 -7.32 8.50
N THR A 72 -15.03 -8.29 7.61
CA THR A 72 -15.31 -9.69 7.91
C THR A 72 -14.05 -10.53 7.73
N ILE A 73 -14.06 -11.75 8.27
CA ILE A 73 -13.02 -12.75 8.02
C ILE A 73 -12.88 -13.04 6.51
N ASN A 74 -13.98 -13.00 5.75
CA ASN A 74 -13.93 -13.21 4.30
C ASN A 74 -13.17 -12.08 3.59
N ASP A 75 -13.37 -10.83 4.01
CA ASP A 75 -12.61 -9.70 3.44
C ASP A 75 -11.11 -9.85 3.69
N LEU A 76 -10.73 -10.30 4.89
CA LEU A 76 -9.32 -10.56 5.21
C LEU A 76 -8.74 -11.71 4.40
N ARG A 77 -9.51 -12.77 4.13
CA ARG A 77 -9.08 -13.87 3.24
C ARG A 77 -8.91 -13.38 1.80
N VAL A 78 -9.83 -12.55 1.30
CA VAL A 78 -9.74 -11.96 -0.05
C VAL A 78 -8.53 -11.03 -0.13
N ALA A 79 -8.31 -10.19 0.89
CA ALA A 79 -7.15 -9.31 0.97
C ALA A 79 -5.83 -10.10 0.99
N ALA A 80 -5.74 -11.15 1.82
CA ALA A 80 -4.55 -12.00 1.89
C ALA A 80 -4.26 -12.66 0.54
N GLY A 81 -5.26 -13.28 -0.09
CA GLY A 81 -5.08 -13.92 -1.40
C GLY A 81 -4.69 -12.92 -2.50
N ALA A 82 -5.22 -11.70 -2.46
CA ALA A 82 -4.81 -10.64 -3.39
C ALA A 82 -3.39 -10.15 -3.14
N LEU A 83 -2.95 -10.06 -1.88
CA LEU A 83 -1.56 -9.73 -1.53
C LEU A 83 -0.61 -10.86 -1.94
N ASP A 84 -0.97 -12.13 -1.76
CA ASP A 84 -0.16 -13.26 -2.24
C ASP A 84 -0.01 -13.23 -3.76
N ALA A 85 -1.07 -12.88 -4.49
CA ALA A 85 -1.06 -12.78 -5.95
C ALA A 85 -0.39 -11.50 -6.50
N LEU A 86 -0.18 -10.47 -5.68
CA LEU A 86 0.28 -9.15 -6.14
C LEU A 86 1.64 -9.17 -6.87
N PRO A 87 2.65 -9.95 -6.45
CA PRO A 87 3.94 -10.02 -7.17
C PRO A 87 3.79 -10.55 -8.61
N GLU A 88 2.92 -11.54 -8.82
CA GLU A 88 2.73 -12.22 -10.11
C GLU A 88 1.66 -11.54 -10.98
N HIS A 89 0.59 -11.06 -10.36
CA HIS A 89 -0.60 -10.51 -11.01
C HIS A 89 -0.96 -9.11 -10.48
N PRO A 90 -0.06 -8.11 -10.59
CA PRO A 90 -0.19 -6.83 -9.91
C PRO A 90 -1.44 -6.03 -10.31
N GLY A 91 -1.89 -6.13 -11.56
CA GLY A 91 -3.08 -5.40 -12.04
C GLY A 91 -4.36 -5.90 -11.38
N GLU A 92 -4.63 -7.20 -11.51
CA GLU A 92 -5.84 -7.84 -10.97
C GLU A 92 -5.87 -7.77 -9.43
N ALA A 93 -4.74 -8.06 -8.78
CA ALA A 93 -4.61 -8.00 -7.34
C ALA A 93 -4.84 -6.58 -6.80
N MET A 94 -4.26 -5.56 -7.44
CA MET A 94 -4.45 -4.17 -7.01
C MET A 94 -5.90 -3.71 -7.22
N GLU A 95 -6.53 -4.09 -8.32
CA GLU A 95 -7.94 -3.76 -8.57
C GLU A 95 -8.84 -4.39 -7.50
N LEU A 96 -8.60 -5.65 -7.14
CA LEU A 96 -9.34 -6.35 -6.10
C LEU A 96 -9.16 -5.68 -4.72
N LEU A 97 -7.92 -5.34 -4.35
CA LEU A 97 -7.62 -4.65 -3.09
C LEU A 97 -8.27 -3.26 -3.03
N GLN A 98 -8.25 -2.50 -4.13
CA GLN A 98 -8.91 -1.19 -4.20
C GLN A 98 -10.43 -1.31 -4.10
N ARG A 99 -11.05 -2.26 -4.82
CA ARG A 99 -12.49 -2.54 -4.72
C ARG A 99 -12.87 -2.90 -3.29
N LEU A 100 -12.06 -3.71 -2.62
CA LEU A 100 -12.28 -4.09 -1.24
C LEU A 100 -12.19 -2.89 -0.28
N CYS A 101 -11.19 -2.02 -0.46
CA CYS A 101 -11.04 -0.78 0.29
C CYS A 101 -12.27 0.13 0.14
N VAL A 102 -12.72 0.37 -1.09
CA VAL A 102 -13.91 1.18 -1.38
C VAL A 102 -15.16 0.58 -0.72
N ALA A 103 -15.37 -0.73 -0.86
CA ALA A 103 -16.51 -1.44 -0.27
C ALA A 103 -16.55 -1.34 1.26
N ARG A 104 -15.38 -1.26 1.91
CA ARG A 104 -15.25 -1.13 3.37
C ARG A 104 -15.00 0.31 3.84
N GLY A 105 -15.08 1.28 2.94
CA GLY A 105 -15.05 2.70 3.27
C GLY A 105 -13.69 3.23 3.71
N VAL A 106 -12.61 2.62 3.24
CA VAL A 106 -11.23 3.07 3.46
C VAL A 106 -10.59 3.45 2.14
N GLY A 107 -9.85 4.56 2.16
CA GLY A 107 -9.24 5.18 0.99
C GLY A 107 -8.69 6.54 1.36
#